data_AF-A0A9D6TDR3-F1
#
_entry.id   AF-A0A9D6TDR3-F1
#
_cell.length_a   1.000
_cell.length_b   1.000
_cell.length_c   1.000
_cell.angle_alpha   90.00
_cell.angle_beta   90.00
_cell.angle_gamma   90.00
#
_symmetry.space_group_name_H-M   'P 1'
#
loop_
_entity.id
_entity.type
_entity.pdbx_description
1 polymer ?
#
loop_
_entity_poly.entity_id
_entity_poly.type
_entity_poly.pdbx_seq_one_letter_code
_entity_poly.pdbx_strand_id
1 'polypeptide(L)'
;MAEDLAKPPAPPEPARFDPWSGQRLQGLRWFGFSAAVHVALLLLLGTMTLTVIRQAEQIKVKVIDDSSVGPEQLDGEPSLQDLEGVLNVQRTAPQQARPRGPVVQNVRAPEMPQLAGIGPKLGAGPSVDNLSTPLSFGAGAIGGLGGGFGDYVGGLRKVGLDVALVIDTTDSMQFVIDDVKEKLTKLVATIHRMVPTARIGIVVYRDQGDDYVVKWSDLSFKTQKLRDFLAQINASGGGDWEEAVQEGMAAAINELSWRKQSKKIIVLVGGSPPHPEDVDAVRDLIAAFHAQGGYVSAVDVTKRMHDEFDRQLWRSLHGKEPFKPSPMPEFYHQVSQVFGELAKAGGGELIQLDEQKALLREVVVLTFGSRWKVEMAKFMGELS
;
A
#
# COMPACT_ATOMS: atom_id res chain seq x y z
N MET A 1 88.79 -20.67 38.54
CA MET A 1 87.69 -20.14 37.70
C MET A 1 86.90 -21.32 37.17
N ALA A 2 85.58 -21.13 37.01
CA ALA A 2 84.50 -22.10 36.74
C ALA A 2 84.03 -22.86 38.00
N GLU A 3 83.12 -22.28 38.82
CA GLU A 3 81.64 -22.22 38.71
C GLU A 3 80.96 -23.39 39.43
N ASP A 4 80.62 -23.11 40.69
CA ASP A 4 79.81 -23.91 41.60
C ASP A 4 78.32 -23.68 41.22
N LEU A 5 77.72 -24.63 40.51
CA LEU A 5 76.32 -24.57 40.08
C LEU A 5 75.40 -24.94 41.26
N ALA A 6 74.93 -23.91 41.96
CA ALA A 6 73.89 -24.02 42.98
C ALA A 6 72.56 -24.54 42.38
N LYS A 7 72.01 -25.56 43.04
CA LYS A 7 70.72 -26.21 42.73
C LYS A 7 69.54 -25.23 42.96
N PRO A 8 68.54 -25.13 42.06
CA PRO A 8 67.42 -24.20 42.24
C PRO A 8 66.49 -24.61 43.40
N PRO A 9 65.83 -23.65 44.09
CA PRO A 9 64.95 -23.92 45.22
C PRO A 9 63.65 -24.63 44.80
N ALA A 10 63.14 -25.51 45.66
CA ALA A 10 61.91 -26.25 45.44
C ALA A 10 60.67 -25.32 45.39
N PRO A 11 59.65 -25.65 44.58
CA PRO A 11 58.44 -24.82 44.46
C PRO A 11 57.61 -24.84 45.77
N PRO A 12 56.88 -23.76 46.08
CA PRO A 12 56.06 -23.68 47.28
C PRO A 12 54.85 -24.63 47.21
N GLU A 13 54.48 -25.23 48.33
CA GLU A 13 53.30 -26.11 48.45
C GLU A 13 51.99 -25.34 48.12
N PRO A 14 51.01 -25.98 47.46
CA PRO A 14 49.75 -25.33 47.12
C PRO A 14 48.92 -25.02 48.38
N ALA A 15 48.33 -23.83 48.41
CA ALA A 15 47.48 -23.37 49.49
C ALA A 15 46.29 -24.32 49.73
N ARG A 16 46.11 -24.79 50.97
CA ARG A 16 44.95 -25.60 51.37
C ARG A 16 43.68 -24.76 51.24
N PHE A 17 42.73 -25.27 50.47
CA PHE A 17 41.38 -24.72 50.35
C PHE A 17 40.67 -24.78 51.72
N ASP A 18 40.34 -23.61 52.28
CA ASP A 18 39.51 -23.47 53.48
C ASP A 18 38.10 -23.02 53.08
N PRO A 19 37.10 -23.92 53.12
CA PRO A 19 35.74 -23.61 52.68
C PRO A 19 34.96 -22.65 53.61
N TRP A 20 35.55 -22.17 54.71
CA TRP A 20 34.85 -21.36 55.72
C TRP A 20 35.37 -19.93 55.91
N SER A 21 36.17 -19.42 54.97
CA SER A 21 36.62 -18.02 54.97
C SER A 21 35.54 -17.05 54.45
N GLY A 22 34.71 -16.54 55.36
CA GLY A 22 34.36 -15.11 55.46
C GLY A 22 33.71 -14.30 54.31
N GLN A 23 33.20 -14.88 53.21
CA GLN A 23 32.64 -14.11 52.08
C GLN A 23 31.11 -14.26 51.84
N ARG A 24 30.28 -14.46 52.89
CA ARG A 24 28.82 -14.60 52.70
C ARG A 24 27.96 -13.34 52.87
N LEU A 25 28.53 -12.17 53.17
CA LEU A 25 27.74 -10.94 53.41
C LEU A 25 27.65 -9.97 52.21
N GLN A 26 28.46 -10.14 51.15
CA GLN A 26 28.38 -9.30 49.94
C GLN A 26 27.43 -9.86 48.87
N GLY A 27 27.28 -11.18 48.78
CA GLY A 27 26.39 -11.83 47.80
C GLY A 27 24.89 -11.53 48.02
N LEU A 28 24.47 -11.38 49.29
CA LEU A 28 23.06 -11.14 49.63
C LEU A 28 22.58 -9.74 49.21
N ARG A 29 23.45 -8.72 49.29
CA ARG A 29 23.15 -7.34 48.86
C ARG A 29 23.09 -7.21 47.35
N TRP A 30 23.98 -7.90 46.64
CA TRP A 30 23.98 -7.96 45.18
C TRP A 30 22.81 -8.76 44.61
N PHE A 31 22.40 -9.85 45.28
CA PHE A 31 21.21 -10.60 44.91
C PHE A 31 19.94 -9.76 45.08
N GLY A 32 19.79 -9.05 46.21
CA GLY A 32 18.65 -8.16 46.43
C GLY A 32 18.55 -7.03 45.40
N PHE A 33 19.69 -6.43 45.02
CA PHE A 33 19.73 -5.42 43.97
C PHE A 33 19.36 -5.99 42.60
N SER A 34 19.89 -7.16 42.24
CA SER A 34 19.58 -7.84 40.97
C SER A 34 18.10 -8.24 40.87
N ALA A 35 17.51 -8.73 41.96
CA ALA A 35 16.08 -9.08 42.01
C ALA A 35 15.19 -7.83 41.85
N ALA A 36 15.55 -6.71 42.49
CA ALA A 36 14.80 -5.46 42.35
C ALA A 36 14.84 -4.91 40.92
N VAL A 37 15.98 -5.00 40.23
CA VAL A 37 16.12 -4.60 38.82
C VAL A 37 15.26 -5.49 37.91
N HIS A 38 15.24 -6.81 38.12
CA HIS A 38 14.41 -7.71 37.32
C HIS A 38 12.91 -7.46 37.52
N VAL A 39 12.46 -7.22 38.76
CA VAL A 39 11.04 -6.89 39.02
C VAL A 39 10.66 -5.56 38.38
N ALA A 40 11.53 -4.55 38.44
CA ALA A 40 11.31 -3.28 37.75
C ALA A 40 11.24 -3.45 36.22
N LEU A 41 12.09 -4.30 35.65
CA LEU A 41 12.09 -4.61 34.22
C LEU A 41 10.82 -5.35 33.80
N LEU A 42 10.33 -6.29 34.60
CA LEU A 42 9.08 -7.02 34.36
C LEU A 42 7.86 -6.10 34.46
N LEU A 43 7.83 -5.15 35.39
CA LEU A 43 6.76 -4.14 35.48
C LEU A 43 6.79 -3.18 34.30
N LEU A 44 7.98 -2.79 33.83
CA LEU A 44 8.15 -1.94 32.65
C LEU A 44 7.75 -2.69 31.37
N LEU A 45 8.11 -3.97 31.23
CA LEU A 45 7.63 -4.83 30.16
C LEU A 45 6.10 -4.99 30.21
N GLY A 46 5.55 -5.26 31.40
CA GLY A 46 4.12 -5.43 31.62
C GLY A 46 3.31 -4.19 31.21
N THR A 47 3.78 -3.00 31.58
CA THR A 47 3.13 -1.73 31.19
C THR A 47 3.27 -1.43 29.70
N MET A 48 4.40 -1.77 29.06
CA MET A 48 4.57 -1.70 27.60
C MET A 48 3.63 -2.66 26.87
N THR A 49 3.47 -3.91 27.32
CA THR A 49 2.51 -4.85 26.72
C THR A 49 1.07 -4.35 26.84
N LEU A 50 0.69 -3.78 28.00
CA LEU A 50 -0.66 -3.23 28.20
C LEU A 50 -0.95 -1.99 27.34
N THR A 51 0.04 -1.12 27.11
CA THR A 51 -0.13 0.03 26.20
C THR A 51 -0.16 -0.40 24.73
N VAL A 52 0.63 -1.40 24.34
CA VAL A 52 0.58 -1.99 22.98
C VAL A 52 -0.76 -2.65 22.71
N ILE A 53 -1.32 -3.41 23.66
CA ILE A 53 -2.65 -4.01 23.53
C ILE A 53 -3.74 -2.94 23.36
N ARG A 54 -3.64 -1.81 24.09
CA ARG A 54 -4.58 -0.69 23.92
C ARG A 54 -4.41 0.08 22.61
N GLN A 55 -3.25 0.04 21.96
CA GLN A 55 -3.04 0.66 20.64
C GLN A 55 -3.43 -0.26 19.47
N ALA A 56 -3.63 -1.56 19.69
CA ALA A 56 -4.05 -2.51 18.66
C ALA A 56 -5.51 -2.33 18.18
N GLU A 57 -6.26 -1.36 18.74
CA GLU A 57 -7.70 -1.20 18.56
C GLU A 57 -8.18 -0.77 17.14
N GLN A 58 -7.33 -0.74 16.10
CA GLN A 58 -7.77 -0.46 14.72
C GLN A 58 -7.18 -1.34 13.62
N ILE A 59 -6.68 -2.53 13.93
CA ILE A 59 -6.30 -3.49 12.88
C ILE A 59 -7.53 -4.36 12.61
N LYS A 60 -8.17 -4.11 11.47
CA LYS A 60 -9.24 -4.98 11.00
C LYS A 60 -8.56 -6.21 10.37
N VAL A 61 -8.82 -7.38 10.96
CA VAL A 61 -8.28 -8.68 10.52
C VAL A 61 -9.45 -9.55 10.13
N LYS A 62 -9.35 -10.23 8.99
CA LYS A 62 -10.23 -11.34 8.65
C LYS A 62 -9.40 -12.63 8.75
N VAL A 63 -9.69 -13.45 9.76
CA VAL A 63 -9.18 -14.82 9.89
C VAL A 63 -10.32 -15.74 9.47
N ILE A 64 -10.10 -16.61 8.48
CA ILE A 64 -11.07 -17.60 8.05
C ILE A 64 -10.62 -18.92 8.70
N ASP A 65 -11.43 -19.47 9.60
CA ASP A 65 -11.17 -20.74 10.28
C ASP A 65 -11.87 -21.86 9.48
N ASP A 66 -11.10 -22.69 8.79
CA ASP A 66 -11.61 -23.79 7.95
C ASP A 66 -11.89 -25.06 8.77
N SER A 67 -12.67 -24.92 9.84
CA SER A 67 -13.05 -26.05 10.70
C SER A 67 -14.56 -26.08 10.95
N SER A 68 -15.34 -26.26 9.87
CA SER A 68 -16.72 -26.74 9.99
C SER A 68 -17.20 -27.56 8.78
N VAL A 69 -16.53 -28.67 8.49
CA VAL A 69 -17.12 -29.73 7.63
C VAL A 69 -17.85 -30.74 8.51
N GLY A 70 -19.17 -30.59 8.62
CA GLY A 70 -20.09 -31.63 9.05
C GLY A 70 -20.81 -32.24 7.84
N PRO A 71 -21.14 -33.54 7.81
CA PRO A 71 -21.72 -34.17 6.63
C PRO A 71 -23.25 -34.10 6.66
N GLU A 72 -23.87 -33.50 5.64
CA GLU A 72 -25.27 -33.65 5.17
C GLU A 72 -25.64 -32.38 4.37
N GLN A 73 -26.37 -32.35 3.26
CA GLN A 73 -27.15 -33.32 2.50
C GLN A 73 -27.44 -32.65 1.15
N LEU A 74 -27.38 -33.42 0.05
CA LEU A 74 -27.70 -32.99 -1.30
C LEU A 74 -29.19 -32.64 -1.42
N ASP A 75 -29.52 -31.40 -1.76
CA ASP A 75 -30.77 -31.04 -2.45
C ASP A 75 -30.44 -29.95 -3.48
N GLY A 76 -30.66 -30.28 -4.76
CA GLY A 76 -30.35 -29.42 -5.89
C GLY A 76 -31.32 -28.25 -6.00
N GLU A 77 -30.79 -27.04 -6.12
CA GLU A 77 -31.58 -25.87 -6.49
C GLU A 77 -31.81 -25.82 -8.01
N PRO A 78 -33.01 -25.42 -8.48
CA PRO A 78 -33.34 -25.39 -9.89
C PRO A 78 -32.60 -24.27 -10.64
N SER A 79 -32.06 -24.60 -11.81
CA SER A 79 -31.36 -23.68 -12.71
C SER A 79 -32.27 -22.59 -13.28
N LEU A 80 -31.70 -21.41 -13.54
CA LEU A 80 -32.31 -20.18 -14.09
C LEU A 80 -33.03 -20.29 -15.46
N GLN A 81 -33.30 -21.50 -15.95
CA GLN A 81 -34.03 -21.74 -17.21
C GLN A 81 -35.56 -21.88 -17.00
N ASP A 82 -36.05 -21.96 -15.76
CA ASP A 82 -37.48 -22.13 -15.45
C ASP A 82 -38.25 -20.82 -15.16
N LEU A 83 -37.65 -19.64 -15.41
CA LEU A 83 -38.29 -18.32 -15.21
C LEU A 83 -38.58 -17.55 -16.51
N GLU A 84 -38.36 -18.16 -17.68
CA GLU A 84 -38.80 -17.60 -18.97
C GLU A 84 -40.31 -17.75 -19.15
N GLY A 85 -41.10 -16.90 -18.50
CA GLY A 85 -42.55 -16.92 -18.73
C GLY A 85 -43.40 -15.86 -18.02
N VAL A 86 -42.87 -15.11 -17.06
CA VAL A 86 -43.70 -14.22 -16.23
C VAL A 86 -43.15 -12.81 -16.13
N LEU A 87 -42.94 -12.13 -17.26
CA LEU A 87 -42.83 -10.66 -17.28
C LEU A 87 -43.50 -10.08 -18.54
N ASN A 88 -44.76 -9.68 -18.41
CA ASN A 88 -45.48 -8.95 -19.45
C ASN A 88 -45.12 -7.45 -19.35
N VAL A 89 -44.23 -6.98 -20.23
CA VAL A 89 -43.80 -5.56 -20.27
C VAL A 89 -44.83 -4.73 -21.06
N GLN A 90 -45.71 -4.03 -20.34
CA GLN A 90 -46.61 -3.05 -20.94
C GLN A 90 -45.84 -1.74 -21.22
N ARG A 91 -45.47 -1.48 -22.47
CA ARG A 91 -44.83 -0.22 -22.90
C ARG A 91 -45.86 0.90 -22.99
N THR A 92 -45.80 1.88 -22.11
CA THR A 92 -46.48 3.18 -22.28
C THR A 92 -45.55 4.20 -22.94
N ALA A 93 -46.07 4.96 -23.91
CA ALA A 93 -45.34 5.98 -24.66
C ALA A 93 -44.94 7.19 -23.78
N PRO A 94 -43.80 7.88 -24.08
CA PRO A 94 -43.31 8.99 -23.27
C PRO A 94 -44.18 10.24 -23.40
N GLN A 95 -44.74 10.71 -22.28
CA GLN A 95 -45.38 12.02 -22.19
C GLN A 95 -44.32 13.13 -22.02
N GLN A 96 -44.41 14.16 -22.86
CA GLN A 96 -43.60 15.38 -22.77
C GLN A 96 -43.97 16.17 -21.51
N ALA A 97 -42.98 16.41 -20.64
CA ALA A 97 -43.15 17.28 -19.48
C ALA A 97 -43.20 18.76 -19.91
N ARG A 98 -44.35 19.42 -19.68
CA ARG A 98 -44.46 20.89 -19.71
C ARG A 98 -44.22 21.44 -18.30
N PRO A 99 -43.43 22.49 -18.11
CA PRO A 99 -43.32 23.15 -16.81
C PRO A 99 -44.56 24.04 -16.56
N ARG A 100 -45.23 23.82 -15.43
CA ARG A 100 -46.18 24.79 -14.84
C ARG A 100 -45.56 25.35 -13.57
N GLY A 101 -45.22 26.63 -13.58
CA GLY A 101 -44.82 27.42 -12.42
C GLY A 101 -44.82 28.90 -12.80
N PRO A 102 -45.23 29.81 -11.89
CA PRO A 102 -45.40 31.22 -12.21
C PRO A 102 -44.05 31.91 -12.46
N VAL A 103 -44.03 32.76 -13.48
CA VAL A 103 -42.92 33.62 -13.87
C VAL A 103 -42.73 34.70 -12.81
N VAL A 104 -41.60 34.70 -12.11
CA VAL A 104 -41.15 35.84 -11.29
C VAL A 104 -40.13 36.63 -12.11
N GLN A 105 -40.53 37.81 -12.53
CA GLN A 105 -39.70 38.76 -13.27
C GLN A 105 -39.16 39.81 -12.29
N ASN A 106 -37.89 40.18 -12.45
CA ASN A 106 -37.12 41.22 -11.73
C ASN A 106 -36.52 40.84 -10.37
N VAL A 107 -35.26 40.36 -10.39
CA VAL A 107 -34.31 40.55 -9.29
C VAL A 107 -32.99 41.08 -9.88
N ARG A 108 -32.68 42.33 -9.59
CA ARG A 108 -31.40 42.99 -9.93
C ARG A 108 -30.41 42.63 -8.83
N ALA A 109 -29.25 42.07 -9.20
CA ALA A 109 -28.21 41.73 -8.23
C ALA A 109 -27.59 43.01 -7.60
N PRO A 110 -27.24 43.00 -6.31
CA PRO A 110 -26.60 44.15 -5.66
C PRO A 110 -25.13 44.30 -6.09
N GLU A 111 -24.68 45.54 -6.29
CA GLU A 111 -23.28 45.89 -6.55
C GLU A 111 -22.43 45.74 -5.28
N MET A 112 -21.28 45.07 -5.40
CA MET A 112 -20.31 44.89 -4.32
C MET A 112 -19.28 46.04 -4.32
N PRO A 113 -18.88 46.55 -3.14
CA PRO A 113 -17.93 47.67 -3.04
C PRO A 113 -16.50 47.23 -3.42
N GLN A 114 -15.83 48.03 -4.24
CA GLN A 114 -14.42 47.85 -4.57
C GLN A 114 -13.53 48.43 -3.45
N LEU A 115 -12.74 47.58 -2.80
CA LEU A 115 -11.65 48.03 -1.92
C LEU A 115 -10.43 48.41 -2.77
N ALA A 116 -9.99 49.66 -2.64
CA ALA A 116 -8.75 50.17 -3.23
C ALA A 116 -7.52 49.55 -2.54
N GLY A 117 -6.85 48.62 -3.22
CA GLY A 117 -5.56 48.07 -2.82
C GLY A 117 -4.40 48.88 -3.39
N ILE A 118 -3.61 49.49 -2.51
CA ILE A 118 -2.36 50.18 -2.82
C ILE A 118 -1.27 49.13 -3.07
N GLY A 119 -0.65 49.14 -4.26
CA GLY A 119 0.49 48.29 -4.63
C GLY A 119 1.29 48.90 -5.80
N PRO A 120 2.62 48.71 -5.86
CA PRO A 120 3.50 49.57 -6.65
C PRO A 120 3.36 49.34 -8.16
N LYS A 121 3.44 50.45 -8.91
CA LYS A 121 3.43 50.49 -10.38
C LYS A 121 4.72 49.90 -10.93
N LEU A 122 4.61 48.92 -11.81
CA LEU A 122 5.66 48.50 -12.74
C LEU A 122 5.09 48.45 -14.16
N GLY A 123 5.61 49.33 -15.02
CA GLY A 123 5.78 49.13 -16.47
C GLY A 123 4.53 49.13 -17.36
N ALA A 124 4.43 50.13 -18.22
CA ALA A 124 3.38 50.30 -19.22
C ALA A 124 3.52 49.34 -20.43
N GLY A 125 2.39 48.80 -20.88
CA GLY A 125 2.16 48.23 -22.20
C GLY A 125 0.68 48.42 -22.58
N PRO A 126 0.33 48.61 -23.87
CA PRO A 126 -0.98 49.12 -24.27
C PRO A 126 -2.08 48.07 -24.08
N SER A 127 -3.25 48.60 -23.74
CA SER A 127 -4.50 47.93 -23.42
C SER A 127 -4.98 46.97 -24.51
N VAL A 128 -5.44 45.80 -24.08
CA VAL A 128 -6.42 45.00 -24.83
C VAL A 128 -7.67 44.86 -23.97
N ASP A 129 -8.75 45.45 -24.48
CA ASP A 129 -10.07 45.44 -23.89
C ASP A 129 -10.70 44.03 -23.92
N ASN A 130 -11.53 43.75 -22.91
CA ASN A 130 -12.45 42.61 -22.77
C ASN A 130 -11.86 41.22 -22.53
N LEU A 131 -11.53 40.94 -21.28
CA LEU A 131 -11.69 39.59 -20.72
C LEU A 131 -12.36 39.65 -19.34
N SER A 132 -13.67 39.48 -19.32
CA SER A 132 -14.45 39.22 -18.13
C SER A 132 -14.26 37.76 -17.68
N THR A 133 -13.11 37.45 -17.10
CA THR A 133 -12.93 36.21 -16.33
C THR A 133 -13.55 36.37 -14.94
N PRO A 134 -14.58 35.60 -14.58
CA PRO A 134 -15.01 35.54 -13.18
C PRO A 134 -13.86 34.97 -12.35
N LEU A 135 -13.65 35.55 -11.17
CA LEU A 135 -12.64 35.18 -10.17
C LEU A 135 -12.75 33.69 -9.81
N SER A 136 -12.07 32.83 -10.57
CA SER A 136 -11.82 31.43 -10.23
C SER A 136 -10.51 31.36 -9.43
N PHE A 137 -10.63 31.38 -8.11
CA PHE A 137 -9.60 30.82 -7.23
C PHE A 137 -9.41 29.34 -7.61
N GLY A 138 -8.48 29.02 -8.52
CA GLY A 138 -8.17 27.61 -8.81
C GLY A 138 -7.44 27.24 -10.10
N ALA A 139 -7.09 28.16 -11.00
CA ALA A 139 -6.54 27.80 -12.31
C ALA A 139 -5.09 28.27 -12.61
N GLY A 140 -4.35 28.82 -11.64
CA GLY A 140 -3.01 29.36 -11.97
C GLY A 140 -1.99 29.58 -10.85
N ALA A 141 -2.21 29.08 -9.63
CA ALA A 141 -1.35 29.44 -8.48
C ALA A 141 -0.82 28.25 -7.67
N ILE A 142 -0.53 27.11 -8.32
CA ILE A 142 0.49 26.17 -7.83
C ILE A 142 1.47 25.95 -8.98
N GLY A 143 2.72 26.36 -8.78
CA GLY A 143 3.74 26.44 -9.82
C GLY A 143 3.83 25.21 -10.73
N GLY A 144 3.73 25.45 -12.04
CA GLY A 144 4.26 24.54 -13.06
C GLY A 144 3.30 23.52 -13.70
N LEU A 145 1.99 23.54 -13.44
CA LEU A 145 1.03 22.64 -14.10
C LEU A 145 0.26 23.34 -15.22
N GLY A 146 0.91 23.56 -16.38
CA GLY A 146 0.23 24.01 -17.61
C GLY A 146 -0.22 22.83 -18.48
N GLY A 147 -1.28 23.02 -19.27
CA GLY A 147 -1.76 22.04 -20.26
C GLY A 147 -2.68 20.94 -19.70
N GLY A 148 -2.96 19.92 -20.50
CA GLY A 148 -3.98 18.90 -20.20
C GLY A 148 -3.77 18.12 -18.88
N PHE A 149 -2.52 18.01 -18.41
CA PHE A 149 -2.23 17.40 -17.11
C PHE A 149 -2.71 18.28 -15.95
N GLY A 150 -2.54 19.60 -16.07
CA GLY A 150 -3.04 20.56 -15.07
C GLY A 150 -4.55 20.51 -14.93
N ASP A 151 -5.27 20.42 -16.04
CA ASP A 151 -6.73 20.26 -16.06
C ASP A 151 -7.17 18.94 -15.43
N TYR A 152 -6.46 17.85 -15.74
CA TYR A 152 -6.70 16.53 -15.14
C TYR A 152 -6.54 16.54 -13.62
N VAL A 153 -5.40 17.05 -13.12
CA VAL A 153 -5.13 17.21 -11.68
C VAL A 153 -6.13 18.16 -11.04
N GLY A 154 -6.50 19.25 -11.72
CA GLY A 154 -7.54 20.18 -11.30
C GLY A 154 -8.90 19.50 -11.12
N GLY A 155 -9.26 18.60 -12.01
CA GLY A 155 -10.44 17.73 -11.89
C GLY A 155 -10.38 16.85 -10.65
N LEU A 156 -9.26 16.13 -10.45
CA LEU A 156 -9.04 15.28 -9.28
C LEU A 156 -9.11 16.07 -7.96
N ARG A 157 -8.60 17.30 -7.92
CA ARG A 157 -8.70 18.17 -6.73
C ARG A 157 -10.14 18.51 -6.37
N LYS A 158 -11.02 18.69 -7.37
CA LYS A 158 -12.44 19.01 -7.19
C LYS A 158 -13.24 17.79 -6.71
N VAL A 159 -13.04 16.62 -7.32
CA VAL A 159 -13.85 15.41 -7.04
C VAL A 159 -13.25 14.52 -5.95
N GLY A 160 -11.95 14.66 -5.68
CA GLY A 160 -11.19 13.83 -4.75
C GLY A 160 -10.52 12.63 -5.43
N LEU A 161 -9.46 12.13 -4.80
CA LEU A 161 -8.71 10.94 -5.22
C LEU A 161 -8.61 9.98 -4.03
N ASP A 162 -8.99 8.73 -4.21
CA ASP A 162 -8.75 7.66 -3.24
C ASP A 162 -7.87 6.60 -3.93
N VAL A 163 -6.79 6.20 -3.26
CA VAL A 163 -5.82 5.23 -3.78
C VAL A 163 -5.64 4.12 -2.75
N ALA A 164 -5.78 2.87 -3.17
CA ALA A 164 -5.49 1.71 -2.36
C ALA A 164 -4.31 0.94 -2.96
N LEU A 165 -3.33 0.59 -2.12
CA LEU A 165 -2.30 -0.39 -2.47
C LEU A 165 -2.76 -1.75 -1.94
N VAL A 166 -2.81 -2.76 -2.79
CA VAL A 166 -3.12 -4.14 -2.42
C VAL A 166 -1.84 -4.92 -2.61
N ILE A 167 -1.23 -5.33 -1.51
CA ILE A 167 0.16 -5.80 -1.49
C ILE A 167 0.18 -7.25 -0.99
N ASP A 168 0.73 -8.13 -1.81
CA ASP A 168 1.13 -9.46 -1.40
C ASP A 168 2.24 -9.37 -0.33
N THR A 169 2.07 -10.11 0.77
CA THR A 169 2.95 -10.12 1.94
C THR A 169 3.40 -11.51 2.35
N THR A 170 3.49 -12.45 1.40
CA THR A 170 4.14 -13.75 1.61
C THR A 170 5.66 -13.65 1.61
N ASP A 171 6.34 -14.75 1.93
CA ASP A 171 7.79 -14.81 2.22
C ASP A 171 8.67 -14.08 1.20
N SER A 172 8.35 -14.19 -0.10
CA SER A 172 9.13 -13.55 -1.17
C SER A 172 9.01 -12.03 -1.22
N MET A 173 8.02 -11.44 -0.55
CA MET A 173 7.64 -10.04 -0.73
C MET A 173 8.31 -9.07 0.25
N GLN A 174 9.28 -9.52 1.06
CA GLN A 174 9.93 -8.66 2.06
C GLN A 174 10.55 -7.41 1.45
N PHE A 175 11.18 -7.53 0.27
CA PHE A 175 11.78 -6.38 -0.42
C PHE A 175 10.73 -5.33 -0.84
N VAL A 176 9.53 -5.76 -1.22
CA VAL A 176 8.40 -4.86 -1.54
C VAL A 176 7.93 -4.15 -0.27
N ILE A 177 7.76 -4.89 0.81
CA ILE A 177 7.33 -4.34 2.11
C ILE A 177 8.33 -3.29 2.60
N ASP A 178 9.63 -3.58 2.49
CA ASP A 178 10.70 -2.67 2.90
C ASP A 178 10.74 -1.41 2.03
N ASP A 179 10.66 -1.55 0.70
CA ASP A 179 10.57 -0.42 -0.23
C ASP A 179 9.39 0.50 0.12
N VAL A 180 8.22 -0.08 0.38
CA VAL A 180 7.02 0.66 0.75
C VAL A 180 7.22 1.34 2.11
N LYS A 181 7.70 0.63 3.14
CA LYS A 181 7.98 1.21 4.46
C LYS A 181 8.93 2.41 4.38
N GLU A 182 10.03 2.28 3.63
CA GLU A 182 11.05 3.32 3.50
C GLU A 182 10.50 4.55 2.78
N LYS A 183 9.79 4.35 1.67
CA LYS A 183 9.41 5.43 0.74
C LYS A 183 7.97 5.91 0.91
N LEU A 184 7.15 5.31 1.79
CA LEU A 184 5.74 5.67 2.00
C LEU A 184 5.54 7.17 2.23
N THR A 185 6.34 7.78 3.10
CA THR A 185 6.18 9.20 3.43
C THR A 185 6.38 10.08 2.20
N LYS A 186 7.34 9.73 1.33
CA LYS A 186 7.59 10.42 0.07
C LYS A 186 6.46 10.16 -0.94
N LEU A 187 5.98 8.93 -1.04
CA LEU A 187 4.83 8.58 -1.90
C LEU A 187 3.62 9.44 -1.57
N VAL A 188 3.22 9.48 -0.29
CA VAL A 188 2.06 10.27 0.15
C VAL A 188 2.28 11.76 -0.12
N ALA A 189 3.48 12.29 0.19
CA ALA A 189 3.81 13.68 -0.08
C ALA A 189 3.73 14.03 -1.58
N THR A 190 4.23 13.16 -2.45
CA THR A 190 4.17 13.34 -3.91
C THR A 190 2.73 13.34 -4.43
N ILE A 191 1.90 12.41 -3.97
CA ILE A 191 0.48 12.40 -4.33
C ILE A 191 -0.22 13.66 -3.81
N HIS A 192 0.04 14.09 -2.57
CA HIS A 192 -0.57 15.29 -1.98
C HIS A 192 -0.11 16.60 -2.63
N ARG A 193 1.13 16.69 -3.12
CA ARG A 193 1.59 17.85 -3.92
C ARG A 193 0.74 18.02 -5.19
N MET A 194 0.33 16.91 -5.81
CA MET A 194 -0.55 16.94 -6.97
C MET A 194 -2.02 17.09 -6.56
N VAL A 195 -2.52 16.30 -5.61
CA VAL A 195 -3.91 16.28 -5.16
C VAL A 195 -3.96 16.29 -3.62
N PRO A 196 -4.04 17.47 -2.97
CA PRO A 196 -4.03 17.58 -1.50
C PRO A 196 -5.19 16.86 -0.82
N THR A 197 -6.30 16.66 -1.54
CA THR A 197 -7.50 15.96 -1.07
C THR A 197 -7.43 14.44 -1.27
N ALA A 198 -6.26 13.89 -1.61
CA ALA A 198 -6.11 12.46 -1.81
C ALA A 198 -6.09 11.69 -0.48
N ARG A 199 -6.75 10.53 -0.43
CA ARG A 199 -6.66 9.56 0.67
C ARG A 199 -5.98 8.30 0.17
N ILE A 200 -5.16 7.71 1.02
CA ILE A 200 -4.42 6.49 0.70
C ILE A 200 -4.77 5.43 1.74
N GLY A 201 -4.99 4.21 1.26
CA GLY A 201 -5.26 3.01 2.05
C GLY A 201 -4.31 1.89 1.62
N ILE A 202 -4.12 0.92 2.50
CA ILE A 202 -3.27 -0.24 2.23
C ILE A 202 -4.03 -1.48 2.67
N VAL A 203 -4.15 -2.43 1.77
CA VAL A 203 -4.58 -3.81 2.02
C VAL A 203 -3.36 -4.69 1.83
N VAL A 204 -3.14 -5.60 2.76
CA VAL A 204 -2.13 -6.64 2.63
C VAL A 204 -2.82 -8.00 2.68
N TYR A 205 -2.36 -8.92 1.85
CA TYR A 205 -2.83 -10.29 1.84
C TYR A 205 -1.67 -11.27 1.86
N ARG A 206 -1.94 -12.50 2.27
CA ARG A 206 -1.06 -13.66 2.18
C ARG A 206 -1.85 -14.81 1.58
N ASP A 207 -1.54 -16.06 1.93
CA ASP A 207 -2.31 -17.21 1.51
C ASP A 207 -3.28 -17.73 2.59
N GLN A 208 -4.13 -18.67 2.21
CA GLN A 208 -4.99 -19.44 3.08
C GLN A 208 -4.16 -20.27 4.08
N GLY A 209 -4.59 -20.29 5.34
CA GLY A 209 -3.89 -21.02 6.40
C GLY A 209 -2.72 -20.27 7.06
N ASP A 210 -2.36 -19.08 6.54
CA ASP A 210 -1.39 -18.20 7.19
C ASP A 210 -1.96 -17.49 8.43
N ASP A 211 -1.08 -16.84 9.21
CA ASP A 211 -1.45 -16.04 10.40
C ASP A 211 -2.60 -15.03 10.14
N TYR A 212 -2.71 -14.57 8.90
CA TYR A 212 -3.84 -13.83 8.39
C TYR A 212 -3.92 -14.01 6.88
N VAL A 213 -5.14 -14.05 6.35
CA VAL A 213 -5.37 -13.98 4.90
C VAL A 213 -5.38 -12.52 4.47
N VAL A 214 -6.08 -11.63 5.20
CA VAL A 214 -6.14 -10.20 4.87
C VAL A 214 -6.11 -9.30 6.10
N LYS A 215 -5.35 -8.20 5.99
CA LYS A 215 -5.36 -7.04 6.90
C LYS A 215 -5.44 -5.76 6.10
N TRP A 216 -6.04 -4.71 6.67
CA TRP A 216 -6.08 -3.42 5.99
C TRP A 216 -6.06 -2.21 6.92
N SER A 217 -5.53 -1.12 6.37
CA SER A 217 -5.66 0.24 6.88
C SER A 217 -6.54 1.06 5.95
N ASP A 218 -7.68 1.49 6.48
CA ASP A 218 -8.68 2.24 5.71
C ASP A 218 -8.15 3.59 5.19
N LEU A 219 -8.71 4.03 4.05
CA LEU A 219 -8.39 5.26 3.31
C LEU A 219 -8.31 6.47 4.23
N SER A 220 -7.13 7.07 4.33
CA SER A 220 -6.86 8.20 5.22
C SER A 220 -6.03 9.29 4.57
N PHE A 221 -6.15 10.50 5.10
CA PHE A 221 -5.23 11.61 4.83
C PHE A 221 -3.93 11.50 5.66
N LYS A 222 -3.93 10.66 6.71
CA LYS A 222 -2.86 10.61 7.72
C LYS A 222 -1.80 9.60 7.34
N THR A 223 -0.64 10.07 6.86
CA THR A 223 0.53 9.23 6.56
C THR A 223 0.97 8.39 7.77
N GLN A 224 0.90 8.92 8.99
CA GLN A 224 1.29 8.20 10.21
C GLN A 224 0.48 6.91 10.39
N LYS A 225 -0.83 6.93 10.12
CA LYS A 225 -1.69 5.74 10.23
C LYS A 225 -1.21 4.61 9.32
N LEU A 226 -0.78 4.95 8.10
CA LEU A 226 -0.26 3.97 7.15
C LEU A 226 1.11 3.43 7.57
N ARG A 227 1.97 4.29 8.14
CA ARG A 227 3.26 3.87 8.70
C ARG A 227 3.09 2.92 9.88
N ASP A 228 2.21 3.25 10.80
CA ASP A 228 1.95 2.43 12.00
C ASP A 228 1.41 1.05 11.59
N PHE A 229 0.53 1.02 10.59
CA PHE A 229 0.04 -0.23 10.01
C PHE A 229 1.18 -1.05 9.38
N LEU A 230 1.95 -0.46 8.46
CA LEU A 230 3.04 -1.17 7.78
C LEU A 230 4.17 -1.60 8.73
N ALA A 231 4.41 -0.87 9.81
CA ALA A 231 5.44 -1.22 10.80
C ALA A 231 5.22 -2.61 11.42
N GLN A 232 3.98 -3.12 11.39
CA GLN A 232 3.61 -4.43 11.93
C GLN A 232 3.55 -5.53 10.86
N ILE A 233 3.77 -5.19 9.60
CA ILE A 233 3.71 -6.13 8.47
C ILE A 233 5.12 -6.59 8.15
N ASN A 234 5.31 -7.91 8.10
CA ASN A 234 6.50 -8.55 7.57
C ASN A 234 6.05 -9.67 6.63
N ALA A 235 6.91 -9.99 5.66
CA ALA A 235 6.72 -11.14 4.81
C ALA A 235 6.72 -12.39 5.70
N SER A 236 5.68 -13.21 5.55
CA SER A 236 5.63 -14.54 6.13
C SER A 236 4.60 -15.35 5.37
N GLY A 237 4.74 -16.67 5.35
CA GLY A 237 3.68 -17.55 4.86
C GLY A 237 3.74 -17.80 3.35
N GLY A 238 2.60 -18.16 2.78
CA GLY A 238 2.49 -18.82 1.48
C GLY A 238 2.85 -20.30 1.57
N GLY A 239 3.22 -20.92 0.44
CA GLY A 239 3.77 -22.28 0.42
C GLY A 239 3.58 -22.99 -0.90
N ASP A 240 2.46 -22.73 -1.58
CA ASP A 240 2.27 -23.01 -2.99
C ASP A 240 2.67 -21.81 -3.85
N TRP A 241 2.40 -21.88 -5.15
CA TRP A 241 2.78 -20.83 -6.08
C TRP A 241 1.74 -19.70 -6.10
N GLU A 242 0.48 -20.05 -5.90
CA GLU A 242 -0.66 -19.16 -5.89
C GLU A 242 -0.85 -18.44 -4.55
N GLU A 243 -1.66 -17.39 -4.54
CA GLU A 243 -1.88 -16.55 -3.36
C GLU A 243 -3.34 -16.08 -3.28
N ALA A 244 -3.80 -15.65 -2.09
CA ALA A 244 -5.17 -15.18 -1.84
C ALA A 244 -5.46 -13.76 -2.41
N VAL A 245 -5.16 -13.55 -3.69
CA VAL A 245 -5.35 -12.29 -4.44
C VAL A 245 -6.83 -11.89 -4.45
N GLN A 246 -7.73 -12.88 -4.54
CA GLN A 246 -9.18 -12.64 -4.49
C GLN A 246 -9.56 -11.91 -3.21
N GLU A 247 -9.11 -12.41 -2.05
CA GLU A 247 -9.45 -11.90 -0.73
C GLU A 247 -8.86 -10.49 -0.54
N GLY A 248 -7.63 -10.29 -0.98
CA GLY A 248 -6.99 -8.97 -1.01
C GLY A 248 -7.79 -7.96 -1.83
N MET A 249 -8.22 -8.33 -3.03
CA MET A 249 -9.04 -7.48 -3.90
C MET A 249 -10.45 -7.26 -3.37
N ALA A 250 -11.08 -8.29 -2.80
CA ALA A 250 -12.39 -8.20 -2.17
C ALA A 250 -12.37 -7.25 -0.97
N ALA A 251 -11.34 -7.31 -0.12
CA ALA A 251 -11.18 -6.37 0.98
C ALA A 251 -10.97 -4.93 0.48
N ALA A 252 -10.14 -4.74 -0.55
CA ALA A 252 -9.93 -3.42 -1.14
C ALA A 252 -11.23 -2.79 -1.68
N ILE A 253 -12.07 -3.59 -2.31
CA ILE A 253 -13.31 -3.12 -2.95
C ILE A 253 -14.44 -2.94 -1.93
N ASN A 254 -14.61 -3.90 -1.02
CA ASN A 254 -15.79 -3.97 -0.14
C ASN A 254 -15.56 -3.36 1.25
N GLU A 255 -14.33 -3.38 1.78
CA GLU A 255 -14.05 -2.98 3.17
C GLU A 255 -13.47 -1.57 3.32
N LEU A 256 -12.91 -1.01 2.24
CA LEU A 256 -12.40 0.36 2.25
C LEU A 256 -13.52 1.39 2.10
N SER A 257 -13.42 2.48 2.85
CA SER A 257 -14.43 3.54 2.90
C SER A 257 -14.28 4.53 1.73
N TRP A 258 -14.55 4.06 0.50
CA TRP A 258 -14.45 4.86 -0.73
C TRP A 258 -15.40 6.06 -0.73
N ARG A 259 -14.93 7.24 -1.17
CA ARG A 259 -15.81 8.40 -1.40
C ARG A 259 -16.63 8.16 -2.67
N LYS A 260 -17.94 8.44 -2.61
CA LYS A 260 -18.84 8.25 -3.76
C LYS A 260 -18.34 8.97 -5.02
N GLN A 261 -17.96 10.24 -4.88
CA GLN A 261 -17.56 11.11 -6.00
C GLN A 261 -16.06 11.07 -6.34
N SER A 262 -15.22 10.42 -5.54
CA SER A 262 -13.78 10.39 -5.82
C SER A 262 -13.48 9.50 -7.01
N LYS A 263 -12.35 9.81 -7.68
CA LYS A 263 -11.63 8.83 -8.49
C LYS A 263 -11.08 7.76 -7.55
N LYS A 264 -11.38 6.49 -7.83
CA LYS A 264 -10.99 5.34 -7.01
C LYS A 264 -9.96 4.52 -7.79
N ILE A 265 -8.76 4.37 -7.25
CA ILE A 265 -7.69 3.62 -7.87
C ILE A 265 -7.22 2.52 -6.91
N ILE A 266 -7.11 1.30 -7.41
CA ILE A 266 -6.43 0.20 -6.76
C ILE A 266 -5.15 -0.11 -7.55
N VAL A 267 -4.03 -0.28 -6.85
CA VAL A 267 -2.79 -0.80 -7.42
C VAL A 267 -2.47 -2.12 -6.71
N LEU A 268 -2.65 -3.23 -7.43
CA LEU A 268 -2.23 -4.57 -7.00
C LEU A 268 -0.72 -4.70 -7.17
N VAL A 269 -0.02 -5.22 -6.17
CA VAL A 269 1.43 -5.49 -6.20
C VAL A 269 1.62 -6.92 -5.72
N GLY A 270 2.16 -7.79 -6.57
CA GLY A 270 2.31 -9.21 -6.26
C GLY A 270 3.31 -9.93 -7.16
N GLY A 271 3.81 -11.05 -6.64
CA GLY A 271 4.78 -11.92 -7.33
C GLY A 271 4.17 -13.23 -7.83
N SER A 272 2.92 -13.51 -7.47
CA SER A 272 2.23 -14.78 -7.68
C SER A 272 0.79 -14.57 -8.20
N PRO A 273 0.23 -15.53 -8.97
CA PRO A 273 -1.14 -15.43 -9.46
C PRO A 273 -2.16 -15.84 -8.37
N PRO A 274 -3.45 -15.50 -8.56
CA PRO A 274 -4.53 -16.10 -7.75
C PRO A 274 -4.60 -17.62 -7.95
N HIS A 275 -5.19 -18.31 -6.96
CA HIS A 275 -5.61 -19.71 -7.11
C HIS A 275 -6.46 -19.89 -8.37
N PRO A 276 -6.28 -20.97 -9.16
CA PRO A 276 -6.92 -21.12 -10.46
C PRO A 276 -8.46 -21.03 -10.42
N GLU A 277 -9.07 -21.56 -9.37
CA GLU A 277 -10.51 -21.51 -9.11
C GLU A 277 -11.04 -20.08 -8.86
N ASP A 278 -10.19 -19.17 -8.40
CA ASP A 278 -10.56 -17.81 -8.02
C ASP A 278 -10.29 -16.78 -9.13
N VAL A 279 -9.59 -17.16 -10.22
CA VAL A 279 -9.22 -16.25 -11.32
C VAL A 279 -10.44 -15.57 -11.94
N ASP A 280 -11.50 -16.32 -12.22
CA ASP A 280 -12.73 -15.78 -12.79
C ASP A 280 -13.45 -14.86 -11.79
N ALA A 281 -13.51 -15.28 -10.52
CA ALA A 281 -14.16 -14.52 -9.46
C ALA A 281 -13.48 -13.16 -9.21
N VAL A 282 -12.13 -13.13 -9.15
CA VAL A 282 -11.38 -11.89 -8.97
C VAL A 282 -11.50 -10.97 -10.20
N ARG A 283 -11.51 -11.52 -11.41
CA ARG A 283 -11.73 -10.75 -12.65
C ARG A 283 -13.11 -10.08 -12.63
N ASP A 284 -14.14 -10.85 -12.32
CA ASP A 284 -15.53 -10.37 -12.34
C ASP A 284 -15.77 -9.32 -11.23
N LEU A 285 -15.18 -9.53 -10.06
CA LEU A 285 -15.14 -8.55 -8.97
C LEU A 285 -14.48 -7.23 -9.41
N ILE A 286 -13.33 -7.30 -10.08
CA ILE A 286 -12.62 -6.13 -10.60
C ILE A 286 -13.44 -5.41 -11.68
N ALA A 287 -14.06 -6.16 -12.59
CA ALA A 287 -14.91 -5.61 -13.63
C ALA A 287 -16.14 -4.89 -13.04
N ALA A 288 -16.75 -5.45 -11.99
CA ALA A 288 -17.85 -4.83 -11.26
C ALA A 288 -17.42 -3.52 -10.57
N PHE A 289 -16.22 -3.48 -9.97
CA PHE A 289 -15.65 -2.25 -9.42
C PHE A 289 -15.39 -1.20 -10.50
N HIS A 290 -14.91 -1.62 -11.67
CA HIS A 290 -14.68 -0.74 -12.80
C HIS A 290 -15.99 -0.13 -13.34
N ALA A 291 -17.05 -0.92 -13.45
CA ALA A 291 -18.37 -0.45 -13.85
C ALA A 291 -18.93 0.65 -12.91
N GLN A 292 -18.46 0.70 -11.65
CA GLN A 292 -18.80 1.72 -10.66
C GLN A 292 -17.82 2.92 -10.66
N GLY A 293 -16.96 3.03 -11.68
CA GLY A 293 -15.98 4.11 -11.85
C GLY A 293 -14.67 3.90 -11.09
N GLY A 294 -14.42 2.69 -10.59
CA GLY A 294 -13.14 2.26 -10.05
C GLY A 294 -12.12 1.93 -11.14
N TYR A 295 -10.85 1.92 -10.78
CA TYR A 295 -9.76 1.52 -11.68
C TYR A 295 -8.83 0.60 -10.94
N VAL A 296 -8.39 -0.48 -11.60
CA VAL A 296 -7.41 -1.42 -11.05
C VAL A 296 -6.23 -1.52 -12.00
N SER A 297 -5.04 -1.26 -11.49
CA SER A 297 -3.77 -1.48 -12.18
C SER A 297 -2.94 -2.47 -11.38
N ALA A 298 -1.95 -3.09 -12.02
CA ALA A 298 -1.11 -4.09 -11.39
C ALA A 298 0.38 -3.81 -11.59
N VAL A 299 1.16 -4.17 -10.58
CA VAL A 299 2.61 -4.23 -10.62
C VAL A 299 3.02 -5.68 -10.43
N ASP A 300 3.58 -6.26 -11.48
CA ASP A 300 4.17 -7.60 -11.46
C ASP A 300 5.63 -7.49 -11.03
N VAL A 301 6.00 -8.10 -9.90
CA VAL A 301 7.37 -8.03 -9.36
C VAL A 301 8.26 -9.21 -9.74
N THR A 302 7.75 -10.17 -10.51
CA THR A 302 8.47 -11.41 -10.86
C THR A 302 9.80 -11.16 -11.57
N LYS A 303 9.88 -10.14 -12.44
CA LYS A 303 11.13 -9.80 -13.13
C LYS A 303 12.22 -9.36 -12.17
N ARG A 304 11.90 -8.50 -11.20
CA ARG A 304 12.85 -8.08 -10.17
C ARG A 304 13.26 -9.25 -9.28
N MET A 305 12.31 -10.10 -8.87
CA MET A 305 12.60 -11.31 -8.09
C MET A 305 13.56 -12.25 -8.82
N HIS A 306 13.29 -12.52 -10.10
CA HIS A 306 14.16 -13.33 -10.96
C HIS A 306 15.56 -12.73 -11.08
N ASP A 307 15.67 -11.43 -11.36
CA ASP A 307 16.96 -10.76 -11.53
C ASP A 307 17.80 -10.79 -10.26
N GLU A 308 17.17 -10.56 -9.10
CA GLU A 308 17.86 -10.58 -7.81
C GLU A 308 18.31 -12.00 -7.44
N PHE A 309 17.45 -12.99 -7.64
CA PHE A 309 17.77 -14.40 -7.41
C PHE A 309 18.90 -14.88 -8.34
N ASP A 310 18.77 -14.65 -9.65
CA ASP A 310 19.74 -15.08 -10.66
C ASP A 310 21.11 -14.43 -10.42
N ARG A 311 21.13 -13.16 -10.01
CA ARG A 311 22.36 -12.46 -9.63
C ARG A 311 23.02 -13.05 -8.38
N GLN A 312 22.23 -13.39 -7.36
CA GLN A 312 22.75 -14.02 -6.14
C GLN A 312 23.28 -15.41 -6.43
N LEU A 313 22.53 -16.21 -7.18
CA LEU A 313 22.93 -17.54 -7.62
C LEU A 313 24.22 -17.47 -8.45
N TRP A 314 24.29 -16.57 -9.43
CA TRP A 314 25.48 -16.37 -10.25
C TRP A 314 26.72 -16.06 -9.41
N ARG A 315 26.61 -15.14 -8.45
CA ARG A 315 27.70 -14.79 -7.52
C ARG A 315 28.12 -15.98 -6.66
N SER A 316 27.17 -16.81 -6.23
CA SER A 316 27.46 -18.01 -5.44
C SER A 316 28.23 -19.07 -6.23
N LEU A 317 27.91 -19.23 -7.52
CA LEU A 317 28.48 -20.26 -8.40
C LEU A 317 29.79 -19.82 -9.09
N HIS A 318 29.90 -18.53 -9.47
CA HIS A 318 30.96 -18.02 -10.33
C HIS A 318 31.80 -16.90 -9.66
N GLY A 319 31.51 -16.55 -8.40
CA GLY A 319 32.27 -15.56 -7.65
C GLY A 319 32.26 -14.17 -8.29
N LYS A 320 33.41 -13.73 -8.82
CA LYS A 320 33.62 -12.39 -9.39
C LYS A 320 33.46 -12.32 -10.91
N GLU A 321 33.09 -13.42 -11.56
CA GLU A 321 32.87 -13.40 -13.00
C GLU A 321 31.75 -12.43 -13.40
N PRO A 322 31.85 -11.77 -14.56
CA PRO A 322 30.81 -10.88 -15.06
C PRO A 322 29.46 -11.58 -15.09
N PHE A 323 28.45 -10.94 -14.50
CA PHE A 323 27.09 -11.48 -14.44
C PHE A 323 26.53 -11.71 -15.85
N LYS A 324 26.00 -12.91 -16.09
CA LYS A 324 25.26 -13.25 -17.30
C LYS A 324 23.83 -13.63 -16.91
N PRO A 325 22.82 -12.84 -17.32
CA PRO A 325 21.44 -13.09 -16.92
C PRO A 325 20.88 -14.35 -17.60
N SER A 326 20.18 -15.15 -16.81
CA SER A 326 19.39 -16.29 -17.26
C SER A 326 18.02 -15.82 -17.77
N PRO A 327 17.42 -16.52 -18.76
CA PRO A 327 16.05 -16.23 -19.17
C PRO A 327 15.08 -16.48 -18.01
N MET A 328 13.96 -15.74 -18.03
CA MET A 328 12.91 -15.91 -17.04
C MET A 328 12.19 -17.26 -17.23
N PRO A 329 11.93 -18.01 -16.16
CA PRO A 329 11.06 -19.19 -16.20
C PRO A 329 9.64 -18.91 -16.73
N GLU A 330 9.05 -19.89 -17.41
CA GLU A 330 7.72 -19.77 -18.02
C GLU A 330 6.61 -19.43 -17.01
N PHE A 331 6.68 -19.99 -15.80
CA PHE A 331 5.66 -19.76 -14.77
C PHE A 331 5.56 -18.29 -14.34
N TYR A 332 6.64 -17.50 -14.43
CA TYR A 332 6.55 -16.06 -14.17
C TYR A 332 5.79 -15.30 -15.27
N HIS A 333 5.81 -15.80 -16.51
CA HIS A 333 5.00 -15.21 -17.58
C HIS A 333 3.50 -15.38 -17.34
N GLN A 334 3.09 -16.42 -16.61
CA GLN A 334 1.71 -16.62 -16.18
C GLN A 334 1.23 -15.45 -15.30
N VAL A 335 2.06 -14.96 -14.37
CA VAL A 335 1.72 -13.81 -13.50
C VAL A 335 1.47 -12.58 -14.34
N SER A 336 2.38 -12.26 -15.27
CA SER A 336 2.21 -11.11 -16.15
C SER A 336 0.92 -11.23 -17.00
N GLN A 337 0.58 -12.43 -17.47
CA GLN A 337 -0.65 -12.68 -18.22
C GLN A 337 -1.88 -12.43 -17.36
N VAL A 338 -1.98 -13.10 -16.21
CA VAL A 338 -3.14 -12.99 -15.32
C VAL A 338 -3.29 -11.56 -14.80
N PHE A 339 -2.25 -10.95 -14.27
CA PHE A 339 -2.31 -9.57 -13.79
C PHE A 339 -2.62 -8.58 -14.92
N GLY A 340 -2.15 -8.86 -16.14
CA GLY A 340 -2.52 -8.10 -17.33
C GLY A 340 -4.01 -8.17 -17.64
N GLU A 341 -4.62 -9.35 -17.53
CA GLU A 341 -6.06 -9.54 -17.71
C GLU A 341 -6.87 -8.85 -16.60
N LEU A 342 -6.43 -8.96 -15.34
CA LEU A 342 -7.07 -8.28 -14.22
C LEU A 342 -6.99 -6.75 -14.36
N ALA A 343 -5.82 -6.21 -14.69
CA ALA A 343 -5.66 -4.78 -14.94
C ALA A 343 -6.53 -4.29 -16.11
N LYS A 344 -6.62 -5.09 -17.18
CA LYS A 344 -7.49 -4.80 -18.33
C LYS A 344 -8.97 -4.79 -17.94
N ALA A 345 -9.43 -5.77 -17.15
CA ALA A 345 -10.80 -5.80 -16.62
C ALA A 345 -11.09 -4.59 -15.72
N GLY A 346 -10.07 -4.11 -15.00
CA GLY A 346 -10.12 -2.93 -14.16
C GLY A 346 -9.93 -1.59 -14.88
N GLY A 347 -9.79 -1.59 -16.21
CA GLY A 347 -9.54 -0.39 -17.00
C GLY A 347 -8.21 0.32 -16.69
N GLY A 348 -7.25 -0.40 -16.10
CA GLY A 348 -5.91 0.09 -15.76
C GLY A 348 -4.81 -0.56 -16.60
N GLU A 349 -3.59 -0.52 -16.06
CA GLU A 349 -2.38 -0.93 -16.77
C GLU A 349 -1.56 -1.91 -15.93
N LEU A 350 -0.81 -2.78 -16.60
CA LEU A 350 0.20 -3.63 -15.98
C LEU A 350 1.58 -2.97 -16.15
N ILE A 351 2.37 -2.94 -15.09
CA ILE A 351 3.79 -2.64 -15.15
C ILE A 351 4.58 -3.80 -14.55
N GLN A 352 5.49 -4.38 -15.33
CA GLN A 352 6.46 -5.32 -14.79
C GLN A 352 7.65 -4.57 -14.20
N LEU A 353 7.94 -4.83 -12.92
CA LEU A 353 9.00 -4.20 -12.14
C LEU A 353 10.32 -4.94 -12.37
N ASP A 354 11.31 -4.24 -12.89
CA ASP A 354 12.70 -4.70 -13.00
C ASP A 354 13.59 -3.91 -12.03
N GLU A 355 14.88 -4.27 -11.93
CA GLU A 355 15.84 -3.59 -11.04
C GLU A 355 16.06 -2.09 -11.37
N GLN A 356 15.66 -1.62 -12.54
CA GLN A 356 15.87 -0.23 -12.97
C GLN A 356 14.69 0.68 -12.59
N LYS A 357 13.57 0.08 -12.16
CA LYS A 357 12.35 0.79 -11.80
C LYS A 357 12.18 0.82 -10.29
N ALA A 358 11.91 2.00 -9.75
CA ALA A 358 11.50 2.14 -8.36
C ALA A 358 10.00 1.86 -8.22
N LEU A 359 9.63 0.93 -7.34
CA LEU A 359 8.24 0.51 -7.14
C LEU A 359 7.29 1.70 -6.93
N LEU A 360 7.60 2.59 -5.98
CA LEU A 360 6.70 3.70 -5.64
C LEU A 360 6.61 4.75 -6.74
N ARG A 361 7.61 4.85 -7.62
CA ARG A 361 7.53 5.68 -8.82
C ARG A 361 6.47 5.13 -9.76
N GLU A 362 6.49 3.82 -10.03
CA GLU A 362 5.51 3.19 -10.91
C GLU A 362 4.10 3.18 -10.29
N VAL A 363 3.97 3.06 -8.97
CA VAL A 363 2.69 3.28 -8.26
C VAL A 363 2.11 4.68 -8.53
N VAL A 364 2.94 5.73 -8.49
CA VAL A 364 2.49 7.09 -8.86
C VAL A 364 2.09 7.14 -10.33
N VAL A 365 2.85 6.51 -11.22
CA VAL A 365 2.51 6.43 -12.64
C VAL A 365 1.14 5.80 -12.84
N LEU A 366 0.86 4.65 -12.22
CA LEU A 366 -0.43 3.97 -12.29
C LEU A 366 -1.57 4.75 -11.63
N THR A 367 -1.28 5.51 -10.58
CA THR A 367 -2.28 6.35 -9.89
C THR A 367 -2.84 7.45 -10.80
N PHE A 368 -1.99 8.08 -11.61
CA PHE A 368 -2.41 9.19 -12.47
C PHE A 368 -2.60 8.77 -13.93
N GLY A 369 -2.01 7.65 -14.35
CA GLY A 369 -2.00 7.08 -15.70
C GLY A 369 -0.65 7.27 -16.42
N SER A 370 -0.18 6.24 -17.13
CA SER A 370 1.11 6.22 -17.84
C SER A 370 1.30 7.37 -18.84
N ARG A 371 0.20 7.85 -19.44
CA ARG A 371 0.21 8.96 -20.40
C ARG A 371 0.81 10.26 -19.84
N TRP A 372 0.81 10.43 -18.52
CA TRP A 372 1.32 11.62 -17.83
C TRP A 372 2.74 11.43 -17.27
N LYS A 373 3.42 10.33 -17.61
CA LYS A 373 4.72 9.97 -17.03
C LYS A 373 5.78 11.06 -17.23
N VAL A 374 5.74 11.78 -18.35
CA VAL A 374 6.66 12.89 -18.65
C VAL A 374 6.37 14.10 -17.77
N GLU A 375 5.11 14.51 -17.68
CA GLU A 375 4.66 15.66 -16.89
C GLU A 375 4.85 15.45 -15.39
N MET A 376 4.71 14.19 -14.93
CA MET A 376 4.95 13.79 -13.56
C MET A 376 6.43 13.72 -13.18
N ALA A 377 7.36 13.64 -14.14
CA ALA A 377 8.77 13.41 -13.86
C ALA A 377 9.37 14.41 -12.85
N LYS A 378 8.93 15.68 -12.89
CA LYS A 378 9.34 16.73 -11.95
C LYS A 378 8.89 16.54 -10.50
N PHE A 379 7.85 15.74 -10.26
CA PHE A 379 7.35 15.42 -8.92
C PHE A 379 7.90 14.10 -8.38
N MET A 380 8.45 13.25 -9.25
CA MET A 380 8.90 11.90 -8.90
C MET A 380 10.41 11.79 -8.66
N GLY A 381 11.16 12.89 -8.68
CA GLY A 381 12.63 12.86 -8.50
C GLY A 381 13.05 12.23 -7.17
N GLU A 382 12.28 12.44 -6.10
CA GLU A 382 12.55 11.91 -4.75
C GLU A 382 12.14 10.44 -4.57
N LEU A 383 11.45 9.84 -5.55
CA LEU A 383 10.96 8.46 -5.55
C LEU A 383 11.88 7.49 -6.31
N SER A 384 13.08 7.95 -6.71
CA SER A 384 14.09 7.11 -7.34
C SER A 384 14.63 6.03 -6.40
#